data_AF-A0A131XWA2-F1
#
_entry.id   AF-A0A131XWA2-F1
#
_cell.length_a   1.000
_cell.length_b   1.000
_cell.length_c   1.000
_cell.angle_alpha   90.00
_cell.angle_beta   90.00
_cell.angle_gamma   90.00
#
_symmetry.space_group_name_H-M   'P 1'
#
loop_
_entity.id
_entity.type
_entity.pdbx_description
1 polymer ?
#
loop_
_entity_poly.entity_id
_entity_poly.type
_entity_poly.pdbx_seq_one_letter_code
_entity_poly.pdbx_strand_id
1 'polypeptide(L)'
;AVHDKGGPLDNCWGFLDGTARPIYRPSKDQRQYFSGHKRLHVLKYQALMCANGMICQLDGPFEGNRHDAGMLHISGLYQKMEALCQDHSYIIYGDPAYPLRRHLLKPSGGATLQQQQVDFNKAMSSVRQAVEWGFGKVLTELAFVDLKKKNQKLLLQRVPHMYEVATLLANCPTCLYGSQVTSYFLVDPPSLEEYLQPRGRI
;
A
#
# COMPACT_ATOMS: atom_id res chain seq x y z
N ALA A 1 16.77 1.52 -9.13
CA ALA A 1 16.27 2.04 -7.83
C ALA A 1 16.16 0.94 -6.76
N VAL A 2 15.18 0.02 -6.85
CA VAL A 2 15.03 -1.06 -5.84
C VAL A 2 16.25 -1.98 -5.82
N HIS A 3 16.73 -2.37 -7.01
CA HIS A 3 17.95 -3.17 -7.14
C HIS A 3 19.19 -2.51 -6.51
N ASP A 4 19.37 -1.22 -6.77
CA ASP A 4 20.53 -0.45 -6.26
C ASP A 4 20.56 -0.33 -4.73
N LYS A 5 19.45 -0.65 -4.05
CA LYS A 5 19.35 -0.71 -2.58
C LYS A 5 19.45 -2.14 -2.04
N GLY A 6 19.92 -3.07 -2.86
CA GLY A 6 20.13 -4.47 -2.48
C GLY A 6 18.93 -5.38 -2.73
N GLY A 7 17.90 -4.89 -3.44
CA GLY A 7 16.81 -5.76 -3.91
C GLY A 7 17.29 -6.69 -5.04
N PRO A 8 16.98 -7.99 -5.03
CA PRO A 8 17.36 -8.91 -6.12
C PRO A 8 16.60 -8.70 -7.44
N LEU A 9 15.59 -7.81 -7.48
CA LEU A 9 14.76 -7.55 -8.65
C LEU A 9 15.18 -6.24 -9.33
N ASP A 10 15.61 -6.33 -10.59
CA ASP A 10 16.03 -5.20 -11.45
C ASP A 10 14.86 -4.35 -11.95
N ASN A 11 13.69 -4.97 -12.09
CA ASN A 11 12.47 -4.44 -12.67
C ASN A 11 11.35 -4.14 -11.65
N CYS A 12 11.66 -4.18 -10.35
CA CYS A 12 10.71 -3.86 -9.29
C CYS A 12 10.58 -2.34 -9.12
N TRP A 13 9.37 -1.81 -9.31
CA TRP A 13 9.10 -0.35 -9.25
C TRP A 13 8.25 0.08 -8.05
N GLY A 14 7.61 -0.87 -7.37
CA GLY A 14 6.76 -0.56 -6.24
C GLY A 14 6.41 -1.77 -5.39
N PHE A 15 5.76 -1.50 -4.28
CA PHE A 15 5.42 -2.47 -3.26
C PHE A 15 3.94 -2.40 -2.92
N LEU A 16 3.28 -3.55 -2.92
CA LEU A 16 1.84 -3.67 -2.65
C LEU A 16 1.62 -4.17 -1.24
N ASP A 17 0.77 -3.49 -0.48
CA ASP A 17 0.51 -3.89 0.89
C ASP A 17 -0.89 -3.55 1.38
N GLY A 18 -1.37 -4.35 2.32
CA GLY A 18 -2.61 -4.13 3.04
C GLY A 18 -2.37 -3.31 4.29
N THR A 19 -3.24 -2.33 4.55
CA THR A 19 -3.21 -1.56 5.80
C THR A 19 -4.57 -1.57 6.46
N ALA A 20 -4.59 -1.77 7.77
CA ALA A 20 -5.81 -1.76 8.58
C ALA A 20 -5.89 -0.46 9.37
N ARG A 21 -6.90 0.35 9.09
CA ARG A 21 -7.19 1.61 9.79
C ARG A 21 -8.22 1.37 10.89
N PRO A 22 -7.85 1.50 12.16
CA PRO A 22 -8.78 1.29 13.26
C PRO A 22 -9.93 2.29 13.25
N ILE A 23 -11.14 1.80 13.51
CA ILE A 23 -12.34 2.61 13.62
C ILE A 23 -12.99 2.42 14.99
N TYR A 24 -13.82 3.38 15.37
CA TYR A 24 -14.70 3.19 16.52
C TYR A 24 -15.64 2.02 16.25
N ARG A 25 -15.95 1.25 17.31
CA ARG A 25 -16.85 0.09 17.21
C ARG A 25 -18.18 0.53 16.56
N PRO A 26 -18.51 0.03 15.37
CA PRO A 26 -19.70 0.49 14.67
C PRO A 26 -20.96 -0.03 15.39
N SER A 27 -22.09 0.67 15.25
CA SER A 27 -23.35 0.24 15.83
C SER A 27 -24.02 -0.87 15.02
N LYS A 28 -23.77 -0.91 13.70
CA LYS A 28 -24.27 -1.90 12.75
C LYS A 28 -23.12 -2.75 12.18
N ASP A 29 -23.43 -3.97 11.76
CA ASP A 29 -22.53 -4.87 11.00
C ASP A 29 -21.13 -5.07 11.60
N GLN A 30 -21.03 -5.03 12.92
CA GLN A 30 -19.77 -5.07 13.68
C GLN A 30 -18.84 -6.22 13.27
N ARG A 31 -19.40 -7.39 13.01
CA ARG A 31 -18.63 -8.59 12.63
C ARG A 31 -17.88 -8.41 11.31
N GLN A 32 -18.42 -7.65 10.36
CA GLN A 32 -17.78 -7.39 9.07
C GLN A 32 -16.51 -6.55 9.26
N TYR A 33 -16.55 -5.58 10.17
CA TYR A 33 -15.43 -4.68 10.43
C TYR A 33 -14.43 -5.22 11.44
N PHE A 34 -14.71 -6.34 12.11
CA PHE A 34 -13.79 -6.91 13.09
C PHE A 34 -12.65 -7.68 12.42
N SER A 35 -11.41 -7.26 12.67
CA SER A 35 -10.23 -8.01 12.24
C SER A 35 -9.79 -8.99 13.32
N GLY A 36 -9.87 -10.29 13.04
CA GLY A 36 -9.41 -11.33 13.97
C GLY A 36 -7.90 -11.24 14.27
N HIS A 37 -7.09 -10.88 13.27
CA HIS A 37 -5.64 -10.73 13.42
C HIS A 37 -5.25 -9.53 14.30
N LYS A 38 -5.90 -8.36 14.11
CA LYS A 38 -5.63 -7.17 14.93
C LYS A 38 -6.44 -7.11 16.22
N ARG A 39 -7.46 -7.97 16.37
CA ARG A 39 -8.40 -8.02 17.50
C ARG A 39 -9.14 -6.70 17.77
N LEU A 40 -9.47 -5.96 16.71
CA LEU A 40 -10.20 -4.68 16.79
C LEU A 40 -10.97 -4.37 15.49
N HIS A 41 -11.87 -3.39 15.53
CA HIS A 41 -12.66 -2.97 14.37
C HIS A 41 -11.84 -2.06 13.46
N VAL A 42 -11.75 -2.41 12.17
CA VAL A 42 -10.92 -1.72 11.18
C VAL A 42 -11.66 -1.58 9.85
N LEU A 43 -11.24 -0.58 9.09
CA LEU A 43 -11.37 -0.58 7.64
C LEU A 43 -10.03 -0.98 7.04
N LYS A 44 -10.04 -1.89 6.08
CA LYS A 44 -8.83 -2.27 5.36
C LYS A 44 -8.70 -1.46 4.07
N TYR A 45 -7.47 -1.21 3.69
CA TYR A 45 -7.11 -0.60 2.41
C TYR A 45 -5.94 -1.38 1.82
N GLN A 46 -5.86 -1.37 0.50
CA GLN A 46 -4.70 -1.85 -0.25
C GLN A 46 -4.02 -0.63 -0.84
N ALA A 47 -2.70 -0.51 -0.72
CA ALA A 47 -1.96 0.58 -1.33
C ALA A 47 -0.76 0.07 -2.13
N LEU A 48 -0.51 0.73 -3.26
CA LEU A 48 0.69 0.55 -4.05
C LEU A 48 1.65 1.72 -3.83
N MET A 49 2.75 1.44 -3.15
CA MET A 49 3.83 2.39 -2.87
C MET A 49 4.89 2.31 -3.97
N CYS A 50 5.14 3.43 -4.64
CA CYS A 50 6.19 3.52 -5.65
C CYS A 50 7.56 3.80 -5.02
N ALA A 51 8.64 3.42 -5.71
CA ALA A 51 10.01 3.74 -5.29
C ALA A 51 10.30 5.25 -5.20
N ASN A 52 9.51 6.11 -5.87
CA ASN A 52 9.57 7.57 -5.72
C ASN A 52 8.76 8.11 -4.52
N GLY A 53 8.35 7.24 -3.59
CA GLY A 53 7.66 7.64 -2.36
C GLY A 53 6.20 8.06 -2.51
N MET A 54 5.61 7.85 -3.70
CA MET A 54 4.20 8.13 -3.96
C MET A 54 3.35 6.90 -3.62
N ILE A 55 2.23 7.12 -2.94
CA ILE A 55 1.13 6.15 -2.94
C ILE A 55 0.35 6.37 -4.23
N CYS A 56 0.61 5.54 -5.25
CA CYS A 56 0.03 5.73 -6.58
C CYS A 56 -1.39 5.17 -6.73
N GLN A 57 -1.74 4.18 -5.92
CA GLN A 57 -3.08 3.62 -5.83
C GLN A 57 -3.41 3.36 -4.36
N LEU A 58 -4.62 3.74 -3.95
CA LEU A 58 -5.23 3.34 -2.70
C LEU A 58 -6.62 2.78 -3.00
N ASP A 59 -6.81 1.49 -2.74
CA ASP A 59 -8.09 0.82 -2.90
C ASP A 59 -8.71 0.52 -1.53
N GLY A 60 -10.02 0.70 -1.45
CA GLY A 60 -10.80 0.52 -0.25
C GLY A 60 -11.95 1.52 -0.18
N PRO A 61 -12.62 1.63 0.98
CA PRO A 61 -12.42 0.79 2.16
C PRO A 61 -12.92 -0.65 1.91
N PHE A 62 -12.26 -1.61 2.54
CA PHE A 62 -12.70 -3.00 2.61
C PHE A 62 -13.09 -3.39 4.03
N GLU A 63 -13.95 -4.39 4.15
CA GLU A 63 -14.34 -4.98 5.44
C GLU A 63 -13.11 -5.51 6.20
N GLY A 64 -13.12 -5.41 7.53
CA GLY A 64 -11.97 -5.72 8.38
C GLY A 64 -11.57 -7.21 8.40
N ASN A 65 -12.49 -8.09 8.02
CA ASN A 65 -12.26 -9.53 7.90
C ASN A 65 -11.72 -9.98 6.53
N ARG A 66 -11.58 -9.06 5.55
CA ARG A 66 -11.12 -9.40 4.20
C ARG A 66 -9.64 -9.73 4.18
N HIS A 67 -9.27 -10.73 3.38
CA HIS A 67 -7.88 -11.07 3.12
C HIS A 67 -7.28 -10.19 2.02
N ASP A 68 -5.97 -9.98 2.04
CA ASP A 68 -5.29 -9.08 1.10
C ASP A 68 -5.42 -9.55 -0.35
N ALA A 69 -5.32 -10.86 -0.61
CA ALA A 69 -5.64 -11.43 -1.93
C ALA A 69 -7.08 -11.14 -2.40
N GLY A 70 -8.04 -11.12 -1.48
CA GLY A 70 -9.43 -10.77 -1.79
C GLY A 70 -9.57 -9.28 -2.14
N MET A 71 -8.86 -8.41 -1.43
CA MET A 71 -8.82 -6.98 -1.75
C MET A 71 -8.23 -6.73 -3.14
N LEU A 72 -7.14 -7.42 -3.51
CA LEU A 72 -6.53 -7.34 -4.85
C LEU A 72 -7.52 -7.74 -5.96
N HIS A 73 -8.31 -8.78 -5.71
CA HIS A 73 -9.30 -9.22 -6.69
C HIS A 73 -10.42 -8.19 -6.88
N ILE A 74 -10.92 -7.62 -5.76
CA ILE A 74 -12.03 -6.65 -5.78
C ILE A 74 -11.57 -5.30 -6.35
N SER A 75 -10.35 -4.85 -6.05
CA SER A 75 -9.82 -3.56 -6.53
C SER A 75 -9.65 -3.51 -8.05
N GLY A 76 -9.47 -4.66 -8.70
CA GLY A 76 -9.13 -4.74 -10.11
C GLY A 76 -7.73 -4.18 -10.42
N LEU A 77 -6.90 -3.93 -9.39
CA LEU A 77 -5.59 -3.31 -9.55
C LEU A 77 -4.67 -4.14 -10.44
N TYR A 78 -4.68 -5.47 -10.27
CA TYR A 78 -3.83 -6.35 -11.06
C TYR A 78 -4.19 -6.29 -12.56
N GLN A 79 -5.48 -6.27 -12.90
CA GLN A 79 -5.96 -6.19 -14.28
C GLN A 79 -5.60 -4.85 -14.92
N LYS A 80 -5.77 -3.74 -14.18
CA LYS A 80 -5.33 -2.41 -14.64
C LYS A 80 -3.83 -2.38 -14.91
N MET A 81 -3.04 -2.96 -14.00
CA MET A 81 -1.60 -3.03 -14.15
C MET A 81 -1.20 -3.90 -15.35
N GLU A 82 -1.84 -5.05 -15.57
CA GLU A 82 -1.57 -5.91 -16.73
C GLU A 82 -1.87 -5.19 -18.06
N ALA A 83 -2.95 -4.41 -18.11
CA ALA A 83 -3.27 -3.58 -19.28
C ALA A 83 -2.27 -2.44 -19.53
N LEU A 84 -1.73 -1.83 -18.46
CA LEU A 84 -0.75 -0.75 -18.55
C LEU A 84 0.67 -1.24 -18.84
N CYS A 85 1.07 -2.36 -18.24
CA CYS A 85 2.40 -2.92 -18.40
C CYS A 85 2.57 -3.66 -19.73
N GLN A 86 1.50 -4.21 -20.31
CA GLN A 86 1.53 -4.95 -21.58
C GLN A 86 2.66 -6.00 -21.59
N ASP A 87 3.62 -5.88 -22.51
CA ASP A 87 4.77 -6.78 -22.63
C ASP A 87 5.99 -6.34 -21.82
N HIS A 88 5.93 -5.19 -21.15
CA HIS A 88 7.02 -4.73 -20.30
C HIS A 88 7.16 -5.59 -19.05
N SER A 89 8.40 -5.86 -18.66
CA SER A 89 8.75 -6.70 -17.52
C SER A 89 8.61 -6.00 -16.17
N TYR A 90 7.68 -5.04 -15.99
CA TYR A 90 7.53 -4.34 -14.72
C TYR A 90 6.92 -5.24 -13.63
N ILE A 91 7.49 -5.18 -12.43
CA ILE A 91 7.07 -5.98 -11.27
C ILE A 91 6.75 -5.08 -10.08
N ILE A 92 5.66 -5.42 -9.38
CA ILE A 92 5.42 -4.96 -8.01
C ILE A 92 5.65 -6.12 -7.04
N TYR A 93 6.11 -5.81 -5.83
CA TYR A 93 6.38 -6.80 -4.80
C TYR A 93 5.38 -6.70 -3.64
N GLY A 94 4.61 -7.76 -3.43
CA GLY A 94 3.60 -7.86 -2.39
C GLY A 94 4.08 -8.57 -1.13
N ASP A 95 3.25 -8.53 -0.10
CA ASP A 95 3.36 -9.42 1.06
C ASP A 95 3.06 -10.90 0.71
N PRO A 96 3.31 -11.85 1.63
CA PRO A 96 3.03 -13.27 1.39
C PRO A 96 1.55 -13.61 1.14
N ALA A 97 0.62 -12.75 1.58
CA ALA A 97 -0.82 -12.97 1.50
C ALA A 97 -1.37 -12.72 0.09
N TYR A 98 -0.62 -12.03 -0.77
CA TYR A 98 -0.96 -11.87 -2.19
C TYR A 98 -0.69 -13.12 -3.02
N PRO A 99 -1.35 -13.30 -4.19
CA PRO A 99 -1.02 -14.37 -5.14
C PRO A 99 0.27 -14.07 -5.90
N LEU A 100 0.99 -15.13 -6.31
CA LEU A 100 2.10 -15.01 -7.25
C LEU A 100 1.56 -14.88 -8.68
N ARG A 101 1.98 -13.85 -9.41
CA ARG A 101 1.57 -13.56 -10.80
C ARG A 101 2.74 -12.99 -11.62
N ARG A 102 2.56 -12.81 -12.94
CA ARG A 102 3.60 -12.28 -13.86
C ARG A 102 4.18 -10.94 -13.40
N HIS A 103 3.31 -10.01 -13.02
CA HIS A 103 3.69 -8.65 -12.62
C HIS A 103 3.63 -8.42 -11.09
N LEU A 104 3.26 -9.44 -10.31
CA LEU A 104 3.18 -9.36 -8.84
C LEU A 104 3.94 -10.53 -8.22
N LEU A 105 5.13 -10.23 -7.71
CA LEU A 105 5.95 -11.18 -6.97
C LEU A 105 5.70 -11.05 -5.47
N LYS A 106 6.09 -12.09 -4.73
CA LYS A 106 5.94 -12.16 -3.28
C LYS A 106 7.05 -13.02 -2.67
N PRO A 107 7.26 -12.96 -1.34
CA PRO A 107 8.21 -13.83 -0.66
C PRO A 107 7.94 -15.32 -0.94
N SER A 108 9.00 -16.08 -1.14
CA SER A 108 8.92 -17.54 -1.19
C SER A 108 8.44 -18.06 0.17
N GLY A 109 7.45 -18.95 0.17
CA GLY A 109 6.90 -19.58 1.37
C GLY A 109 6.92 -21.11 1.28
N GLY A 110 6.82 -21.78 2.43
CA GLY A 110 6.85 -23.25 2.52
C GLY A 110 7.51 -23.72 3.82
N ALA A 111 7.40 -25.03 4.11
CA ALA A 111 8.00 -25.63 5.30
C ALA A 111 9.53 -25.65 5.26
N THR A 112 10.11 -25.76 4.06
CA THR A 112 11.56 -25.79 3.84
C THR A 112 11.90 -24.80 2.72
N LEU A 113 12.61 -23.74 3.06
CA LEU A 113 13.14 -22.78 2.09
C LEU A 113 14.59 -23.11 1.79
N GLN A 114 14.97 -23.05 0.53
CA GLN A 114 16.38 -23.12 0.12
C GLN A 114 17.10 -21.84 0.55
N GLN A 115 18.42 -21.92 0.79
CA GLN A 115 19.20 -20.76 1.22
C GLN A 115 19.05 -19.55 0.28
N GLN A 116 19.04 -19.79 -1.04
CA GLN A 116 18.81 -18.74 -2.03
C GLN A 116 17.45 -18.04 -1.87
N GLN A 117 16.39 -18.76 -1.49
CA GLN A 117 15.07 -18.18 -1.23
C GLN A 117 15.05 -17.36 0.07
N VAL A 118 15.78 -17.82 1.09
CA VAL A 118 15.95 -17.09 2.35
C VAL A 118 16.68 -15.77 2.10
N ASP A 119 17.78 -15.81 1.35
CA ASP A 119 18.57 -14.63 1.02
C ASP A 119 17.77 -13.65 0.16
N PHE A 120 17.03 -14.15 -0.84
CA PHE A 120 16.10 -13.36 -1.64
C PHE A 120 15.03 -12.67 -0.79
N ASN A 121 14.35 -13.45 0.08
CA ASN A 121 13.30 -12.92 0.96
C ASN A 121 13.84 -11.86 1.91
N LYS A 122 15.03 -12.08 2.48
CA LYS A 122 15.70 -11.12 3.39
C LYS A 122 16.02 -9.82 2.67
N ALA A 123 16.61 -9.91 1.48
CA ALA A 123 16.94 -8.77 0.65
C ALA A 123 15.69 -7.96 0.25
N MET A 124 14.65 -8.63 -0.23
CA MET A 124 13.38 -7.97 -0.57
C MET A 124 12.65 -7.39 0.65
N SER A 125 12.68 -8.07 1.80
CA SER A 125 12.11 -7.56 3.05
C SER A 125 12.79 -6.27 3.50
N SER A 126 14.10 -6.15 3.30
CA SER A 126 14.86 -4.95 3.64
C SER A 126 14.35 -3.73 2.88
N VAL A 127 14.26 -3.83 1.55
CA VAL A 127 13.80 -2.71 0.69
C VAL A 127 12.30 -2.44 0.83
N ARG A 128 11.49 -3.46 1.13
CA ARG A 128 10.03 -3.32 1.30
C ARG A 128 9.63 -2.48 2.53
N GLN A 129 10.53 -2.27 3.51
CA GLN A 129 10.30 -1.38 4.66
C GLN A 129 9.83 0.02 4.24
N ALA A 130 10.15 0.46 3.01
CA ALA A 130 9.65 1.70 2.43
C ALA A 130 8.12 1.85 2.45
N VAL A 131 7.37 0.76 2.37
CA VAL A 131 5.90 0.79 2.48
C VAL A 131 5.46 1.27 3.86
N GLU A 132 6.12 0.77 4.90
CA GLU A 132 5.79 1.14 6.28
C GLU A 132 6.05 2.63 6.51
N TRP A 133 7.12 3.17 5.93
CA TRP A 133 7.41 4.61 5.98
C TRP A 133 6.31 5.43 5.33
N GLY A 134 5.80 5.01 4.17
CA GLY A 134 4.73 5.74 3.50
C GLY A 134 3.38 5.66 4.22
N PHE A 135 3.01 4.50 4.78
CA PHE A 135 1.82 4.43 5.64
C PHE A 135 1.98 5.26 6.92
N GLY A 136 3.17 5.20 7.53
CA GLY A 136 3.51 6.03 8.69
C GLY A 136 3.36 7.51 8.39
N LYS A 137 3.89 7.96 7.25
CA LYS A 137 3.81 9.36 6.79
C LYS A 137 2.38 9.88 6.76
N VAL A 138 1.44 9.15 6.17
CA VAL A 138 0.01 9.56 6.13
C VAL A 138 -0.53 9.81 7.53
N LEU A 139 -0.19 8.96 8.49
CA LEU A 139 -0.67 9.08 9.89
C LEU A 139 0.05 10.22 10.62
N THR A 140 1.33 10.45 10.35
CA THR A 140 2.10 11.52 10.98
C THR A 140 1.65 12.89 10.49
N GLU A 141 1.47 13.06 9.18
CA GLU A 141 1.11 14.36 8.60
C GLU A 141 -0.39 14.68 8.79
N LEU A 142 -1.26 13.68 8.72
CA LEU A 142 -2.71 13.84 8.82
C LEU A 142 -3.28 13.07 10.01
N ALA A 143 -2.73 13.32 11.22
CA ALA A 143 -3.03 12.56 12.45
C ALA A 143 -4.51 12.37 12.78
N PHE A 144 -5.41 13.22 12.26
CA PHE A 144 -6.85 13.07 12.47
C PHE A 144 -7.41 11.73 11.96
N VAL A 145 -6.76 11.07 10.99
CA VAL A 145 -7.16 9.74 10.49
C VAL A 145 -6.78 8.58 11.41
N ASP A 146 -5.96 8.82 12.46
CA ASP A 146 -5.56 7.80 13.45
C ASP A 146 -6.14 8.03 14.86
N LEU A 147 -7.12 8.94 15.03
CA LEU A 147 -7.71 9.27 16.33
C LEU A 147 -8.75 8.24 16.84
N LYS A 148 -8.35 6.96 16.91
CA LYS A 148 -9.16 5.73 17.13
C LYS A 148 -10.22 5.81 18.24
N LYS A 149 -9.89 6.44 19.37
CA LYS A 149 -10.71 6.40 20.60
C LYS A 149 -11.76 7.50 20.69
N LYS A 150 -11.64 8.57 19.89
CA LYS A 150 -12.54 9.74 19.96
C LYS A 150 -13.13 10.16 18.61
N ASN A 151 -12.48 9.78 17.50
CA ASN A 151 -12.84 10.09 16.12
C ASN A 151 -12.80 8.79 15.29
N GLN A 152 -13.23 8.78 14.04
CA GLN A 152 -13.38 7.57 13.20
C GLN A 152 -14.66 6.76 13.48
N LYS A 153 -15.78 7.47 13.62
CA LYS A 153 -17.11 6.87 13.82
C LYS A 153 -17.77 6.57 12.47
N LEU A 154 -17.73 5.31 12.07
CA LEU A 154 -18.47 4.83 10.90
C LEU A 154 -19.96 5.18 11.08
N LEU A 155 -20.63 5.60 10.00
CA LEU A 155 -22.03 6.10 9.96
C LEU A 155 -22.27 7.52 10.50
N LEU A 156 -21.32 8.13 11.21
CA LEU A 156 -21.42 9.53 11.65
C LEU A 156 -20.46 10.46 10.89
N GLN A 157 -19.44 9.88 10.25
CA GLN A 157 -18.43 10.60 9.50
C GLN A 157 -18.13 9.84 8.21
N ARG A 158 -17.61 10.56 7.21
CA ARG A 158 -17.09 9.97 5.97
C ARG A 158 -15.68 9.40 6.18
N VAL A 159 -15.54 8.53 7.18
CA VAL A 159 -14.27 7.90 7.58
C VAL A 159 -13.46 7.37 6.39
N PRO A 160 -14.06 6.67 5.41
CA PRO A 160 -13.30 6.19 4.27
C PRO A 160 -12.69 7.30 3.40
N HIS A 161 -13.53 8.27 3.02
CA HIS A 161 -13.11 9.41 2.20
C HIS A 161 -12.05 10.26 2.91
N MET A 162 -12.13 10.36 4.24
CA MET A 162 -11.11 11.06 5.03
C MET A 162 -9.72 10.43 4.87
N TYR A 163 -9.64 9.08 4.81
CA TYR A 163 -8.37 8.39 4.59
C TYR A 163 -7.88 8.52 3.15
N GLU A 164 -8.78 8.40 2.16
CA GLU A 164 -8.45 8.62 0.76
C GLU A 164 -7.89 10.02 0.50
N VAL A 165 -8.56 11.05 1.02
CA VAL A 165 -8.10 12.44 0.91
C VAL A 165 -6.79 12.64 1.67
N ALA A 166 -6.64 12.05 2.86
CA ALA A 166 -5.39 12.14 3.61
C ALA A 166 -4.20 11.52 2.84
N THR A 167 -4.41 10.37 2.19
CA THR A 167 -3.40 9.74 1.34
C THR A 167 -3.08 10.60 0.12
N LEU A 168 -4.11 11.15 -0.54
CA LEU A 168 -3.92 12.07 -1.67
C LEU A 168 -3.08 13.29 -1.27
N LEU A 169 -3.40 13.89 -0.11
CA LEU A 169 -2.70 15.07 0.40
C LEU A 169 -1.29 14.75 0.90
N ALA A 170 -1.05 13.57 1.49
CA ALA A 170 0.28 13.15 1.97
C ALA A 170 1.30 12.98 0.83
N ASN A 171 0.83 12.75 -0.40
CA ASN A 171 1.66 12.78 -1.59
C ASN A 171 2.11 14.21 -1.97
N CYS A 172 1.37 15.26 -1.63
CA CYS A 172 1.74 16.64 -1.99
C CYS A 172 3.07 17.09 -1.33
N PRO A 173 3.30 16.88 -0.01
CA PRO A 173 4.61 17.09 0.56
C PRO A 173 5.69 16.18 -0.04
N THR A 174 5.35 14.97 -0.52
CA THR A 174 6.32 14.14 -1.26
C THR A 174 6.75 14.86 -2.53
N CYS A 175 5.83 15.38 -3.33
CA CYS A 175 6.15 16.13 -4.55
C CYS A 175 7.01 17.38 -4.29
N LEU A 176 6.77 18.08 -3.18
CA LEU A 176 7.46 19.35 -2.88
C LEU A 176 8.84 19.16 -2.24
N TYR A 177 8.96 18.19 -1.34
CA TYR A 177 10.12 18.08 -0.44
C TYR A 177 10.75 16.68 -0.42
N GLY A 178 10.17 15.73 -1.18
CA GLY A 178 10.51 14.33 -1.09
C GLY A 178 9.92 13.65 0.16
N SER A 179 10.43 12.46 0.44
CA SER A 179 10.07 11.63 1.58
C SER A 179 11.26 10.77 1.98
N GLN A 180 11.14 10.05 3.09
CA GLN A 180 12.13 9.03 3.44
C GLN A 180 12.33 8.00 2.32
N VAL A 181 11.25 7.67 1.59
CA VAL A 181 11.29 6.72 0.47
C VAL A 181 12.06 7.29 -0.73
N THR A 182 11.84 8.56 -1.10
CA THR A 182 12.58 9.19 -2.21
C THR A 182 14.07 9.27 -1.88
N SER A 183 14.42 9.67 -0.65
CA SER A 183 15.81 9.72 -0.19
C SER A 183 16.45 8.34 -0.14
N TYR A 184 15.67 7.31 0.20
CA TYR A 184 16.17 5.94 0.25
C TYR A 184 16.44 5.40 -1.14
N PHE A 185 15.50 5.48 -2.08
CA PHE A 185 15.66 4.92 -3.42
C PHE A 185 16.32 5.85 -4.44
N LEU A 186 16.53 7.12 -4.10
CA LEU A 186 17.08 8.16 -4.98
C LEU A 186 16.27 8.30 -6.27
N VAL A 187 14.94 8.33 -6.13
CA VAL A 187 14.00 8.55 -7.24
C VAL A 187 13.16 9.76 -6.91
N ASP A 188 13.19 10.75 -7.79
CA ASP A 188 12.41 11.96 -7.63
C ASP A 188 10.92 11.70 -7.87
N PRO A 189 10.04 12.28 -7.03
CA PRO A 189 8.61 12.28 -7.29
C PRO A 189 8.27 13.24 -8.44
N PRO A 190 7.07 13.13 -9.03
CA PRO A 190 6.60 14.15 -9.97
C PRO A 190 6.46 15.50 -9.27
N SER A 191 6.45 16.58 -10.05
CA SER A 191 6.10 17.89 -9.52
C SER A 191 4.67 17.90 -8.95
N LEU A 192 4.38 18.86 -8.07
CA LEU A 192 3.05 19.00 -7.48
C LEU A 192 1.99 19.26 -8.56
N GLU A 193 2.33 20.04 -9.59
CA GLU A 193 1.44 20.34 -10.71
C GLU A 193 1.10 19.08 -11.51
N GLU A 194 2.11 18.28 -11.88
CA GLU A 194 1.88 17.02 -12.60
C GLU A 194 1.05 16.02 -11.79
N TYR A 195 1.25 15.97 -10.48
CA TYR A 195 0.51 15.08 -9.59
C TYR A 195 -0.96 15.48 -9.45
N LEU A 196 -1.24 16.78 -9.30
CA LEU A 196 -2.60 17.30 -9.14
C LEU A 196 -3.34 17.49 -10.47
N GLN A 197 -2.64 17.35 -11.60
CA GLN A 197 -3.24 17.45 -12.92
C GLN A 197 -4.28 16.33 -13.11
N PRO A 198 -5.57 16.66 -13.35
CA PRO A 198 -6.58 15.66 -13.63
C PRO A 198 -6.23 14.93 -14.94
N ARG A 199 -5.76 13.69 -14.83
CA ARG A 199 -5.70 12.78 -15.97
C ARG A 199 -7.05 12.08 -16.05
N GLY A 200 -7.73 12.21 -17.19
CA GLY A 200 -9.04 11.60 -17.39
C GLY A 200 -9.05 10.12 -17.01
N ARG A 201 -10.20 9.58 -16.60
CA ARG A 201 -10.33 8.15 -16.29
C ARG A 201 -9.94 7.35 -17.53
N ILE A 202 -8.86 6.57 -17.42
CA ILE A 202 -8.50 5.51 -18.36
C ILE A 202 -9.45 4.33 -18.12
#